data_AF-A0A6F8YY80-F1
#
_entry.id   AF-A0A6F8YY80-F1
#
_cell.length_a   1.000
_cell.length_b   1.000
_cell.length_c   1.000
_cell.angle_alpha   90.00
_cell.angle_beta   90.00
_cell.angle_gamma   90.00
#
_symmetry.space_group_name_H-M   'P 1'
#
loop_
_entity.id
_entity.type
_entity.pdbx_description
1 polymer ?
#
loop_
_entity_poly.entity_id
_entity_poly.type
_entity_poly.pdbx_seq_one_letter_code
_entity_poly.pdbx_strand_id
1 'polypeptide(L)' 'MLVEGNVFENVWQACWSASGYADSDPGRLVARDNSFTDSGPCETDGTVAAIPYGYTARPAGAVRSSVAAGAGAGRI' A
#
# COMPACT_ATOMS: atom_id res chain seq x y z
N MET A 1 -8.20 -5.69 1.83
CA MET A 1 -7.37 -4.51 2.16
C MET A 1 -7.30 -3.61 0.94
N LEU A 2 -7.37 -2.29 1.12
CA LEU A 2 -7.05 -1.32 0.07
C LEU A 2 -5.63 -0.80 0.32
N VAL A 3 -4.72 -0.97 -0.64
CA VAL A 3 -3.36 -0.41 -0.60
C VAL A 3 -3.30 0.70 -1.64
N GLU A 4 -3.34 1.94 -1.18
CA GLU A 4 -3.46 3.11 -2.04
C GLU A 4 -2.43 4.20 -1.76
N GLY A 5 -1.82 4.75 -2.83
CA GLY A 5 -0.98 5.95 -2.73
C GLY A 5 0.34 5.71 -1.97
N ASN A 6 0.76 4.46 -1.79
CA ASN A 6 1.94 4.11 -1.02
C ASN A 6 3.21 4.14 -1.87
N VAL A 7 4.36 4.16 -1.20
CA VAL A 7 5.68 4.07 -1.80
C VAL A 7 6.40 2.86 -1.22
N PHE A 8 6.79 1.91 -2.07
CA PHE A 8 7.59 0.75 -1.71
C PHE A 8 8.96 0.88 -2.37
N GLU A 9 10.02 0.94 -1.57
CA GLU A 9 11.41 1.04 -2.04
C GLU A 9 12.23 -0.10 -1.44
N ASN A 10 12.87 -0.92 -2.28
CA ASN A 10 13.71 -2.05 -1.86
C ASN A 10 12.95 -3.13 -1.05
N VAL A 11 11.70 -3.41 -1.42
CA VAL A 11 10.85 -4.39 -0.74
C VAL A 11 10.71 -5.63 -1.61
N TRP A 12 11.23 -6.77 -1.15
CA TRP A 12 11.19 -8.03 -1.91
C TRP A 12 9.77 -8.44 -2.32
N GLN A 13 8.78 -8.22 -1.46
CA GLN A 13 7.39 -8.51 -1.75
C GLN A 13 6.48 -7.50 -1.08
N ALA A 14 5.96 -6.57 -1.87
CA ALA A 14 5.19 -5.44 -1.35
C ALA A 14 3.80 -5.86 -0.85
N CYS A 15 3.20 -6.88 -1.47
CA CYS A 15 1.90 -7.40 -1.08
C CYS A 15 1.83 -8.93 -1.28
N TRP A 16 1.12 -9.60 -0.36
CA TRP A 16 0.80 -11.02 -0.44
C TRP A 16 -0.71 -11.18 -0.25
N SER A 17 -1.43 -11.67 -1.26
CA SER A 17 -2.87 -11.90 -1.12
C SER A 17 -3.37 -13.07 -1.96
N ALA A 18 -3.17 -13.05 -3.28
CA ALA A 18 -3.76 -14.02 -4.20
C ALA A 18 -3.31 -15.46 -3.97
N SER A 19 -2.05 -15.67 -3.58
CA SER A 19 -1.50 -17.01 -3.40
C SER A 19 -1.66 -17.59 -1.99
N GLY A 20 -2.01 -16.76 -0.99
CA GLY A 20 -1.92 -17.14 0.43
C GLY A 20 -0.46 -17.27 0.89
N TYR A 21 -0.18 -17.05 2.18
CA TYR A 21 1.19 -17.10 2.72
C TYR A 21 1.40 -18.36 3.57
N ALA A 22 2.36 -19.21 3.19
CA ALA A 22 2.59 -20.52 3.81
C ALA A 22 1.28 -21.34 3.84
N ASP A 23 0.82 -21.75 5.03
CA ASP A 23 -0.41 -22.55 5.19
C ASP A 23 -1.69 -21.70 5.27
N SER A 24 -1.61 -20.39 5.01
CA SER A 24 -2.79 -19.53 5.00
C SER A 24 -3.47 -19.50 3.63
N ASP A 25 -4.81 -19.48 3.65
CA ASP A 25 -5.63 -19.28 2.47
C ASP A 25 -5.39 -17.88 1.85
N PRO A 26 -5.71 -17.70 0.55
CA PRO A 26 -5.68 -16.39 -0.10
C PRO A 26 -6.48 -15.30 0.63
N GLY A 27 -5.90 -14.10 0.65
CA GLY A 27 -6.53 -12.89 1.17
C GLY A 27 -7.16 -12.04 0.07
N ARG A 28 -7.83 -10.95 0.47
CA ARG A 28 -8.37 -9.95 -0.47
C ARG A 28 -7.59 -8.63 -0.39
N LEU A 29 -7.11 -8.13 -1.52
CA LEU A 29 -6.35 -6.90 -1.63
C LEU A 29 -6.59 -6.21 -2.99
N VAL A 30 -6.91 -4.92 -2.95
CA VAL A 30 -6.91 -4.05 -4.13
C VAL A 30 -5.77 -3.04 -3.99
N ALA A 31 -4.98 -2.88 -5.05
CA ALA A 31 -3.89 -1.91 -5.11
C ALA A 31 -4.25 -0.78 -6.09
N ARG A 32 -4.03 0.48 -5.67
CA ARG A 32 -4.31 1.67 -6.50
C ARG A 32 -3.20 2.72 -6.31
N ASP A 33 -2.73 3.32 -7.40
CA ASP A 33 -1.86 4.52 -7.38
C ASP A 33 -0.62 4.42 -6.47
N ASN A 34 -0.03 3.22 -6.32
CA ASN A 34 1.20 3.01 -5.55
C ASN A 34 2.44 3.16 -6.44
N SER A 35 3.57 3.53 -5.85
CA SER A 35 4.90 3.54 -6.49
C SER A 35 5.75 2.38 -5.96
N PHE A 36 6.42 1.68 -6.88
CA PHE A 36 7.33 0.57 -6.56
C PHE A 36 8.69 0.86 -7.19
N THR A 37 9.73 0.96 -6.37
CA THR A 37 11.12 1.12 -6.80
C THR A 37 11.92 -0.04 -6.25
N ASP A 38 12.63 -0.77 -7.12
CA ASP A 38 13.44 -1.93 -6.74
C ASP A 38 12.71 -2.91 -5.80
N SER A 39 11.42 -3.13 -6.07
CA SER A 39 10.53 -3.93 -5.22
C SER A 39 9.84 -5.01 -6.04
N GLY A 40 9.53 -6.14 -5.42
CA GLY A 40 8.76 -7.20 -6.05
C GLY A 40 7.29 -6.80 -6.27
N PRO A 41 6.54 -7.63 -7.01
CA PRO A 41 5.15 -7.33 -7.35
C PRO A 41 4.27 -7.25 -6.10
N CYS A 42 3.17 -6.51 -6.23
CA CYS A 42 2.09 -6.51 -5.26
C CYS A 42 1.01 -7.50 -5.73
N GLU A 43 0.87 -8.63 -5.05
CA GLU A 43 -0.23 -9.56 -5.33
C GLU A 43 -1.56 -8.98 -4.86
N THR A 44 -2.57 -9.02 -5.74
CA THR A 44 -3.93 -8.54 -5.50
C THR A 44 -4.94 -9.63 -5.80
N ASP A 45 -6.00 -9.72 -5.00
CA ASP A 45 -7.16 -10.58 -5.27
C ASP A 45 -8.46 -10.01 -4.66
N GLY A 46 -9.58 -10.33 -5.29
CA GLY A 46 -10.92 -9.95 -4.85
C GLY A 46 -11.21 -8.45 -4.93
N THR A 47 -12.11 -8.00 -4.04
CA THR A 47 -12.60 -6.62 -3.98
C THR A 47 -12.60 -6.10 -2.55
N VAL A 48 -12.73 -4.78 -2.42
CA VAL A 48 -12.94 -4.09 -1.16
C VAL A 48 -14.28 -3.37 -1.17
N ALA A 49 -14.93 -3.31 -0.01
CA ALA A 49 -16.11 -2.48 0.16
C ALA A 49 -15.75 -0.99 -0.04
N ALA A 50 -16.75 -0.18 -0.37
CA ALA A 50 -16.58 1.27 -0.47
C ALA A 50 -16.11 1.86 0.87
N ILE A 51 -15.23 2.86 0.80
CA ILE A 51 -14.74 3.55 1.98
C ILE A 51 -15.86 4.43 2.56
N PRO A 52 -16.25 4.25 3.84
CA PRO A 52 -17.44 4.90 4.40
C PRO A 52 -17.22 6.38 4.78
N TYR A 53 -16.08 6.96 4.40
CA TYR A 53 -15.68 8.33 4.71
C TYR A 53 -14.95 8.98 3.52
N GLY A 54 -15.06 10.30 3.42
CA GLY A 54 -14.30 11.07 2.44
C GLY A 54 -12.84 11.23 2.87
N TYR A 55 -11.93 11.13 1.91
CA TYR A 55 -10.50 11.40 2.11
C TYR A 55 -9.88 11.83 0.78
N THR A 56 -8.66 12.35 0.84
CA THR A 56 -7.84 12.64 -0.34
C THR A 56 -6.48 11.99 -0.17
N ALA A 57 -6.20 10.98 -0.99
CA ALA A 57 -4.87 10.39 -1.04
C ALA A 57 -3.91 11.37 -1.73
N ARG A 58 -2.71 11.55 -1.16
CA ARG A 58 -1.65 12.25 -1.87
C ARG A 58 -1.11 11.36 -3.00
N PRO A 59 -0.68 11.92 -4.13
CA PRO A 59 0.02 11.15 -5.16
C PRO A 59 1.28 10.50 -4.58
N ALA A 60 1.53 9.23 -4.91
CA ALA A 60 2.65 8.47 -4.35
C ALA A 60 4.00 9.19 -4.49
N GLY A 61 4.24 9.89 -5.60
CA GLY A 61 5.47 10.67 -5.82
C GLY A 61 5.73 11.79 -4.78
N ALA A 62 4.70 12.28 -4.09
CA ALA A 62 4.83 13.27 -3.03
C ALA A 62 4.89 12.66 -1.62
N VAL A 63 4.50 11.39 -1.45
CA VAL A 63 4.32 10.76 -0.13
C VAL A 63 5.64 10.64 0.62
N ARG A 64 6.71 10.17 -0.04
CA ARG A 64 8.03 10.00 0.61
C ARG A 64 8.52 11.28 1.27
N SER A 65 8.51 12.40 0.53
CA SER A 65 8.94 13.70 1.05
C SER A 65 8.02 14.22 2.16
N SER A 66 6.70 14.03 2.01
CA SER A 66 5.71 14.46 2.99
C SER A 66 5.85 13.70 4.32
N VAL A 67 6.06 12.38 4.26
CA VAL A 67 6.25 11.52 5.44
C VAL A 67 7.56 11.87 6.14
N ALA A 68 8.67 12.00 5.42
CA ALA A 68 9.95 12.39 6.02
C ALA A 68 9.88 13.77 6.71
N ALA A 69 9.08 14.69 6.17
CA ALA A 69 8.88 16.03 6.72
C ALA A 69 7.78 16.11 7.80
N GLY A 70 6.90 15.13 7.93
CA GLY A 70 5.69 15.24 8.77
C GLY A 70 5.51 14.16 9.83
N ALA A 71 6.11 12.99 9.67
CA ALA A 71 5.94 11.89 10.62
C ALA A 71 7.01 11.92 11.73
N GLY A 72 6.66 11.37 12.90
CA GLY A 72 7.56 11.18 14.04
C GLY A 72 7.26 12.09 15.22
N ALA A 73 7.97 11.88 16.33
CA ALA A 73 7.78 12.63 17.56
C ALA A 73 8.06 14.13 17.36
N GLY A 74 7.24 14.99 17.98
CA GLY A 74 7.37 16.44 17.89
C GLY A 74 6.87 17.03 16.55
N ARG A 75 6.25 16.22 15.69
CA ARG A 75 5.47 16.66 14.53
C ARG A 75 3.98 16.44 14.83
N ILE A 76 3.12 17.27 14.24
CA ILE A 76 1.65 17.19 14.38
C ILE A 76 1.00 17.16 13.00
#